data_AF-A0A0L6JV96-F1
#
_entry.id   AF-A0A0L6JV96-F1
#
_cell.length_a   1.000
_cell.length_b   1.000
_cell.length_c   1.000
_cell.angle_alpha   90.00
_cell.angle_beta   90.00
_cell.angle_gamma   90.00
#
_symmetry.space_group_name_H-M   'P 1'
#
loop_
_entity.id
_entity.type
_entity.pdbx_description
1 polymer ?
#
loop_
_entity_poly.entity_id
_entity_poly.type
_entity_poly.pdbx_seq_one_letter_code
_entity_poly.pdbx_strand_id
1 'polypeptide(L)'
;MIKLPNMDLWYITKVFPENSRFDYKYVIDGNWITDPLNKNVTAGGAGNNSTLIMPKYKSEYDEIIAANVPRGRHVIRTGWIRLSYIGVSWGSLTSIYLAVCAPGQFSRVLSQSGPFWPKNWLIFDLVGETVTPQIKFCLQTGTIQDTEEINDAMVNILTAKGYKADYL
;
A
#
# COMPACT_ATOMS: atom_id res chain seq x y z
N MET A 1 -25.07 -19.07 7.90
CA MET A 1 -26.02 -18.13 7.29
C MET A 1 -27.39 -18.81 7.34
N ILE A 2 -28.45 -18.08 7.68
CA ILE A 2 -29.81 -18.62 7.84
C ILE A 2 -30.72 -17.89 6.84
N LYS A 3 -31.48 -18.63 6.03
CA LYS A 3 -32.52 -18.07 5.17
C LYS A 3 -33.79 -17.86 6.00
N LEU A 4 -34.39 -16.69 5.94
CA LEU A 4 -35.69 -16.46 6.57
C LEU A 4 -36.81 -17.17 5.78
N PRO A 5 -37.72 -17.90 6.45
CA PRO A 5 -38.84 -18.53 5.77
C PRO A 5 -39.68 -17.50 5.00
N ASN A 6 -40.08 -17.86 3.77
CA ASN A 6 -40.93 -17.04 2.89
C ASN A 6 -40.35 -15.68 2.49
N MET A 7 -39.03 -15.48 2.62
CA MET A 7 -38.33 -14.30 2.14
C MET A 7 -37.10 -14.68 1.34
N ASP A 8 -36.71 -13.83 0.40
CA ASP A 8 -35.39 -13.91 -0.22
C ASP A 8 -34.36 -13.11 0.58
N LEU A 9 -34.27 -13.43 1.88
CA LEU A 9 -33.38 -12.77 2.82
C LEU A 9 -32.57 -13.82 3.58
N TRP A 10 -31.25 -13.65 3.53
CA TRP A 10 -30.30 -14.43 4.29
C TRP A 10 -29.63 -13.54 5.33
N TYR A 11 -29.46 -14.04 6.55
CA TYR A 11 -28.76 -13.31 7.59
C TYR A 11 -27.71 -14.16 8.31
N ILE A 12 -26.76 -13.47 8.91
CA ILE A 12 -25.75 -14.05 9.79
C ILE A 12 -25.54 -13.11 10.96
N THR A 13 -25.51 -13.66 12.16
CA THR A 13 -25.18 -12.91 13.37
C THR A 13 -23.75 -13.25 13.76
N LYS A 14 -22.95 -12.22 14.03
CA LYS A 14 -21.57 -12.33 14.51
C LYS A 14 -21.37 -11.33 15.65
N VAL A 15 -20.54 -11.73 16.61
CA VAL A 15 -20.11 -10.86 17.72
C VAL A 15 -18.64 -10.54 17.50
N PHE A 16 -18.30 -9.27 17.63
CA PHE A 16 -16.93 -8.79 17.51
C PHE A 16 -16.59 -7.86 18.68
N PRO A 17 -15.30 -7.66 19.00
CA PRO A 17 -14.88 -6.67 20.00
C PRO A 17 -15.43 -5.28 19.69
N GLU A 18 -15.84 -4.53 20.72
CA GLU A 18 -16.45 -3.20 20.57
C GLU A 18 -15.51 -2.15 19.96
N ASN A 19 -14.20 -2.42 19.94
CA ASN A 19 -13.16 -1.59 19.33
C ASN A 19 -12.70 -2.11 17.96
N SER A 20 -13.55 -2.84 17.24
CA SER A 20 -13.22 -3.36 15.91
C SER A 20 -13.63 -2.40 14.79
N ARG A 21 -12.90 -2.46 13.67
CA ARG A 21 -13.28 -1.90 12.37
C ARG A 21 -13.09 -2.96 11.30
N PHE A 22 -14.02 -3.04 10.37
CA PHE A 22 -13.98 -3.97 9.24
C PHE A 22 -14.15 -3.21 7.92
N ASP A 23 -13.23 -3.41 6.99
CA ASP A 23 -13.38 -2.98 5.61
C ASP A 23 -13.83 -4.18 4.77
N TYR A 24 -14.88 -4.01 3.98
CA TYR A 24 -15.48 -5.08 3.19
C TYR A 24 -16.04 -4.58 1.86
N LYS A 25 -16.29 -5.55 0.97
CA LYS A 25 -17.03 -5.39 -0.29
C LYS A 25 -17.91 -6.63 -0.49
N TYR A 26 -18.96 -6.48 -1.30
CA TYR A 26 -19.70 -7.61 -1.83
C TYR A 26 -19.11 -8.05 -3.17
N VAL A 27 -19.21 -9.34 -3.44
CA VAL A 27 -18.94 -9.91 -4.76
C VAL A 27 -20.28 -10.40 -5.31
N ILE A 28 -20.82 -9.70 -6.30
CA ILE A 28 -22.09 -10.04 -6.96
C ILE A 28 -21.77 -10.35 -8.42
N ASP A 29 -22.02 -11.59 -8.84
CA ASP A 29 -21.73 -12.08 -10.20
C ASP A 29 -20.28 -11.80 -10.65
N GLY A 30 -19.33 -11.97 -9.72
CA GLY A 30 -17.90 -11.71 -9.96
C GLY A 30 -17.49 -10.24 -9.84
N ASN A 31 -18.43 -9.31 -9.68
CA ASN A 31 -18.14 -7.89 -9.56
C ASN A 31 -18.03 -7.47 -8.10
N TRP A 32 -16.95 -6.76 -7.77
CA TRP A 32 -16.71 -6.19 -6.46
C TRP A 32 -17.45 -4.85 -6.32
N ILE A 33 -18.43 -4.78 -5.41
CA ILE A 33 -19.20 -3.57 -5.13
C ILE A 33 -19.13 -3.18 -3.65
N THR A 34 -19.29 -1.89 -3.39
CA THR A 34 -19.54 -1.40 -2.02
C THR A 34 -20.97 -1.72 -1.61
N ASP A 35 -21.21 -1.84 -0.31
CA ASP A 35 -22.55 -1.94 0.25
C ASP A 35 -23.30 -0.61 0.01
N PRO A 36 -24.33 -0.59 -0.86
CA PRO A 36 -25.04 0.64 -1.21
C PRO A 36 -25.79 1.28 -0.03
N LEU A 37 -26.04 0.51 1.04
CA LEU A 37 -26.75 0.96 2.23
C LEU A 37 -25.79 1.43 3.33
N ASN A 38 -24.51 1.07 3.26
CA ASN A 38 -23.50 1.55 4.18
C ASN A 38 -22.81 2.81 3.63
N LYS A 39 -23.15 3.96 4.21
CA LYS A 39 -22.57 5.26 3.83
C LYS A 39 -21.10 5.43 4.22
N ASN A 40 -20.59 4.59 5.12
CA ASN A 40 -19.20 4.65 5.55
C ASN A 40 -18.33 3.92 4.53
N VAL A 41 -17.39 4.64 3.94
CA VAL A 41 -16.44 4.09 2.96
C VAL A 41 -15.02 4.50 3.32
N THR A 42 -14.06 3.63 3.02
CA THR A 42 -12.63 3.93 3.12
C THR A 42 -11.93 3.58 1.81
N ALA A 43 -10.97 4.41 1.39
CA ALA A 43 -10.14 4.12 0.23
C ALA A 43 -9.30 2.84 0.46
N GLY A 44 -9.38 1.91 -0.48
CA GLY A 44 -8.54 0.71 -0.56
C GLY A 44 -7.63 0.73 -1.79
N GLY A 45 -6.75 -0.28 -1.92
CA GLY A 45 -5.85 -0.39 -3.08
C GLY A 45 -6.56 -0.63 -4.41
N ALA A 46 -7.66 -1.40 -4.39
CA ALA A 46 -8.51 -1.65 -5.55
C ALA A 46 -9.85 -0.88 -5.43
N GLY A 47 -9.76 0.43 -5.21
CA GLY A 47 -10.92 1.31 -5.01
C GLY A 47 -11.54 1.23 -3.61
N ASN A 48 -12.66 1.92 -3.41
CA ASN A 48 -13.30 2.08 -2.10
C ASN A 48 -13.85 0.76 -1.55
N ASN A 49 -13.69 0.57 -0.23
CA ASN A 49 -14.36 -0.45 0.59
C ASN A 49 -15.48 0.20 1.41
N SER A 50 -16.53 -0.56 1.72
CA SER A 50 -17.46 -0.18 2.79
C SER A 50 -16.81 -0.47 4.15
N THR A 51 -17.12 0.35 5.15
CA THR A 51 -16.50 0.25 6.47
C THR A 51 -17.56 0.06 7.55
N LEU A 52 -17.44 -1.00 8.34
CA LEU A 52 -18.21 -1.20 9.56
C LEU A 52 -17.36 -0.80 10.76
N ILE A 53 -17.86 0.15 11.56
CA ILE A 53 -17.17 0.68 12.73
C ILE A 53 -17.96 0.29 13.97
N MET A 54 -17.31 -0.41 14.91
CA MET A 54 -17.94 -0.73 16.19
C MET A 54 -17.92 0.49 17.13
N PRO A 55 -18.86 0.60 18.09
CA PRO A 55 -19.09 1.83 18.84
C PRO A 55 -17.91 2.38 19.63
N LYS A 56 -16.96 1.53 20.05
CA LYS A 56 -15.77 1.93 20.81
C LYS A 56 -14.50 1.93 19.97
N TYR A 57 -14.61 1.77 18.64
CA TYR A 57 -13.46 1.90 17.76
C TYR A 57 -12.90 3.32 17.82
N LYS A 58 -11.60 3.42 18.08
CA LYS A 58 -10.83 4.65 17.96
C LYS A 58 -9.63 4.37 17.08
N SER A 59 -9.44 5.19 16.06
CA SER A 59 -8.22 5.15 15.27
C SER A 59 -7.12 5.86 16.05
N GLU A 60 -6.06 5.14 16.38
CA GLU A 60 -4.85 5.75 16.95
C GLU A 60 -4.06 6.53 15.89
N TYR A 61 -4.45 6.47 14.60
CA TYR A 61 -3.69 7.08 13.52
C TYR A 61 -3.49 8.59 13.71
N ASP A 62 -4.56 9.33 14.03
CA ASP A 62 -4.48 10.78 14.22
C ASP A 62 -3.67 11.12 15.48
N GLU A 63 -3.77 10.30 16.53
CA GLU A 63 -2.97 10.43 17.75
C GLU A 63 -1.48 10.16 17.48
N ILE A 64 -1.15 9.11 16.71
CA ILE A 64 0.22 8.77 16.30
C ILE A 64 0.83 9.89 15.44
N ILE A 65 0.06 10.45 14.50
CA ILE A 65 0.52 11.57 13.67
C ILE A 65 0.71 12.83 14.52
N ALA A 66 -0.22 13.12 15.45
CA ALA A 66 -0.15 14.29 16.33
C ALA A 66 0.93 14.18 17.40
N ALA A 67 1.27 12.96 17.85
CA ALA A 67 2.23 12.70 18.92
C ALA A 67 3.67 13.09 18.56
N ASN A 68 3.92 13.60 17.35
CA ASN A 68 5.23 14.02 16.87
C ASN A 68 6.30 12.95 17.17
N VAL A 69 5.90 11.68 17.00
CA VAL A 69 6.69 10.50 17.35
C VAL A 69 8.09 10.70 16.77
N PRO A 70 9.16 10.64 17.59
CA PRO A 70 10.52 10.90 17.12
C PRO A 70 10.79 10.09 15.87
N ARG A 71 10.88 10.78 14.72
CA ARG A 71 11.19 10.12 13.47
C ARG A 71 12.59 9.56 13.60
N GLY A 72 12.72 8.23 13.50
CA GLY A 72 14.01 7.57 13.59
C GLY A 72 14.99 8.22 12.64
N ARG A 73 16.14 8.67 13.15
CA ARG A 73 17.23 9.16 12.31
C ARG A 73 18.02 7.95 11.83
N HIS A 74 17.93 7.64 10.55
CA HIS A 74 18.82 6.64 9.95
C HIS A 74 20.26 7.18 10.00
N VAL A 75 21.11 6.51 10.78
CA VAL A 75 22.55 6.78 10.83
C VAL A 75 23.26 5.63 10.15
N ILE A 76 23.62 5.81 8.89
CA ILE A 76 24.42 4.84 8.14
C ILE A 76 25.88 5.12 8.44
N ARG A 77 26.54 4.19 9.13
CA ARG A 77 28.00 4.21 9.30
C ARG A 77 28.63 3.59 8.06
N THR A 78 29.19 4.43 7.20
CA THR A 78 29.83 4.02 5.95
C THR A 78 31.15 3.29 6.21
N GLY A 79 31.11 1.96 6.22
CA GLY A 79 32.12 1.15 5.53
C GLY A 79 31.60 0.84 4.12
N TRP A 80 32.46 0.53 3.16
CA TRP A 80 32.08 0.22 1.77
C TRP A 80 31.24 -1.07 1.68
N ILE A 81 29.97 -0.99 2.08
CA ILE A 81 28.98 -2.05 1.98
C ILE A 81 27.95 -1.56 0.98
N ARG A 82 27.75 -2.33 -0.10
CA ARG A 82 26.67 -2.06 -1.06
C ARG A 82 25.34 -2.42 -0.41
N LEU A 83 24.75 -1.45 0.27
CA LEU A 83 23.48 -1.61 0.98
C LEU A 83 22.34 -1.73 -0.03
N SER A 84 21.47 -2.72 0.21
CA SER A 84 20.28 -3.01 -0.59
C SER A 84 19.05 -2.83 0.28
N TYR A 85 18.00 -2.21 -0.27
CA TYR A 85 16.69 -2.24 0.37
C TYR A 85 15.81 -3.31 -0.25
N ILE A 86 15.12 -4.06 0.60
CA ILE A 86 14.17 -5.08 0.19
C ILE A 86 12.88 -4.79 0.93
N GLY A 87 11.79 -4.67 0.18
CA GLY A 87 10.49 -4.37 0.73
C GLY A 87 9.40 -5.19 0.06
N VAL A 88 8.44 -5.64 0.86
CA VAL A 88 7.22 -6.32 0.42
C VAL A 88 6.03 -5.44 0.78
N SER A 89 5.08 -5.28 -0.15
CA SER A 89 3.90 -4.44 0.04
C SER A 89 4.30 -3.02 0.47
N TRP A 90 3.78 -2.48 1.57
CA TRP A 90 4.17 -1.18 2.12
C TRP A 90 5.68 -1.02 2.35
N GLY A 91 6.40 -2.12 2.60
CA GLY A 91 7.85 -2.11 2.65
C GLY A 91 8.50 -1.71 1.33
N SER A 92 7.88 -2.03 0.19
CA SER A 92 8.35 -1.66 -1.14
C SER A 92 8.20 -0.15 -1.40
N LEU A 93 7.04 0.41 -1.06
CA LEU A 93 6.82 1.86 -1.11
C LEU A 93 7.88 2.59 -0.27
N THR A 94 8.12 2.09 0.94
CA THR A 94 9.13 2.64 1.86
C THR A 94 10.53 2.51 1.28
N SER A 95 10.87 1.37 0.68
CA SER A 95 12.19 1.11 0.10
C SER A 95 12.50 2.04 -1.08
N ILE A 96 11.53 2.24 -1.99
CA ILE A 96 11.69 3.18 -3.10
C ILE A 96 11.76 4.61 -2.58
N TYR A 97 10.88 4.99 -1.66
CA TYR A 97 10.89 6.32 -1.03
C TYR A 97 12.26 6.64 -0.40
N LEU A 98 12.82 5.74 0.41
CA LEU A 98 14.12 5.95 1.03
C LEU A 98 15.24 6.04 -0.01
N ALA A 99 15.18 5.21 -1.05
CA ALA A 99 16.19 5.22 -2.11
C ALA A 99 16.23 6.55 -2.87
N VAL A 100 15.06 7.18 -3.10
CA VAL A 100 14.98 8.47 -3.79
C VAL A 100 15.20 9.68 -2.87
N CYS A 101 14.77 9.61 -1.61
CA CYS A 101 14.89 10.72 -0.67
C CYS A 101 16.23 10.77 0.09
N ALA A 102 17.01 9.68 0.11
CA ALA A 102 18.34 9.62 0.72
C ALA A 102 19.40 9.12 -0.29
N PRO A 103 19.67 9.91 -1.35
CA PRO A 103 20.57 9.50 -2.43
C PRO A 103 22.01 9.22 -1.96
N GLY A 104 22.67 8.29 -2.64
CA GLY A 104 24.10 7.96 -2.40
C GLY A 104 24.35 6.97 -1.26
N GLN A 105 23.32 6.60 -0.50
CA GLN A 105 23.42 5.60 0.57
C GLN A 105 23.19 4.17 0.06
N PHE A 106 22.54 3.99 -1.09
CA PHE A 106 22.12 2.69 -1.60
C PHE A 106 22.41 2.58 -3.09
N SER A 107 22.59 1.33 -3.55
CA SER A 107 22.82 1.04 -4.97
C SER A 107 21.84 0.02 -5.53
N ARG A 108 20.98 -0.58 -4.68
CA ARG A 108 20.04 -1.63 -5.08
C ARG A 108 18.74 -1.57 -4.28
N VAL A 109 17.61 -1.78 -4.95
CA VAL A 109 16.28 -1.86 -4.35
C VAL A 109 15.53 -3.06 -4.94
N LEU A 110 14.95 -3.88 -4.08
CA LEU A 110 13.99 -4.93 -4.43
C LEU A 110 12.61 -4.57 -3.85
N SER A 111 11.60 -4.54 -4.72
CA SER A 111 10.22 -4.18 -4.42
C SER A 111 9.29 -5.31 -4.83
N GLN A 112 8.60 -5.93 -3.88
CA GLN A 112 7.61 -6.99 -4.11
C GLN A 112 6.19 -6.51 -3.84
N SER A 113 5.33 -6.50 -4.85
CA SER A 113 3.90 -6.10 -4.78
C SER A 113 3.71 -4.70 -4.18
N GLY A 114 4.47 -3.72 -4.68
CA GLY A 114 4.52 -2.38 -4.10
C GLY A 114 3.21 -1.59 -4.28
N PRO A 115 2.60 -1.05 -3.20
CA PRO A 115 1.39 -0.26 -3.25
C PRO A 115 1.73 1.22 -3.44
N PHE A 116 1.89 1.66 -4.69
CA PHE A 116 2.34 3.02 -5.03
C PHE A 116 1.21 4.07 -5.18
N TRP A 117 -0.04 3.73 -4.84
CA TRP A 117 -1.20 4.62 -4.89
C TRP A 117 -1.34 5.63 -3.73
N PRO A 118 -0.74 5.44 -2.53
CA PRO A 118 -0.95 6.36 -1.41
C PRO A 118 -0.61 7.81 -1.73
N LYS A 119 -1.33 8.73 -1.06
CA LYS A 119 -1.16 10.18 -1.18
C LYS A 119 -1.26 10.68 -2.63
N ASN A 120 -2.28 10.24 -3.36
CA ASN A 120 -2.52 10.64 -4.76
C ASN A 120 -1.28 10.40 -5.64
N TRP A 121 -0.71 9.20 -5.57
CA TRP A 121 0.42 8.80 -6.42
C TRP A 121 1.72 9.60 -6.17
N LEU A 122 1.84 10.30 -5.02
CA LEU A 122 2.99 11.15 -4.67
C LEU A 122 4.36 10.51 -4.91
N ILE A 123 4.49 9.19 -4.73
CA ILE A 123 5.76 8.50 -4.96
C ILE A 123 6.22 8.62 -6.42
N PHE A 124 5.31 8.69 -7.39
CA PHE A 124 5.66 8.89 -8.79
C PHE A 124 6.24 10.28 -9.03
N ASP A 125 5.67 11.32 -8.41
CA ASP A 125 6.21 12.69 -8.48
C ASP A 125 7.61 12.74 -7.87
N LEU A 126 7.78 12.16 -6.67
CA LEU A 126 9.08 12.08 -5.99
C LEU A 126 10.11 11.33 -6.83
N VAL A 127 9.74 10.18 -7.41
CA VAL A 127 10.63 9.42 -8.29
C VAL A 127 10.96 10.25 -9.54
N GLY A 128 9.99 10.93 -10.15
CA GLY A 128 10.17 11.76 -11.35
C GLY A 128 11.12 12.94 -11.14
N GLU A 129 10.97 13.65 -10.01
CA GLU A 129 11.67 14.92 -9.74
C GLU A 129 13.05 14.75 -9.13
N THR A 130 13.30 13.67 -8.39
CA THR A 130 14.55 13.50 -7.65
C THR A 130 15.74 13.19 -8.55
N VAL A 131 16.90 13.79 -8.28
CA VAL A 131 18.17 13.42 -8.93
C VAL A 131 18.98 12.57 -7.97
N THR A 132 19.27 11.32 -8.35
CA THR A 132 20.04 10.39 -7.51
C THR A 132 21.17 9.72 -8.29
N PRO A 133 22.22 9.23 -7.61
CA PRO A 133 23.20 8.33 -8.23
C PRO A 133 22.54 7.06 -8.79
N GLN A 134 23.27 6.31 -9.62
CA GLN A 134 22.70 5.12 -10.26
C GLN A 134 22.28 4.05 -9.24
N ILE A 135 21.01 3.65 -9.30
CA ILE A 135 20.39 2.63 -8.45
C ILE A 135 19.87 1.51 -9.37
N LYS A 136 20.11 0.26 -8.98
CA LYS A 136 19.51 -0.89 -9.65
C LYS A 136 18.21 -1.27 -8.95
N PHE A 137 17.11 -1.26 -9.68
CA PHE A 137 15.80 -1.67 -9.18
C PHE A 137 15.48 -3.08 -9.68
N CYS A 138 14.86 -3.87 -8.82
CA CYS A 138 14.18 -5.11 -9.16
C CYS A 138 12.76 -5.00 -8.61
N LEU A 139 11.76 -5.01 -9.47
CA LEU A 139 10.36 -5.00 -9.08
C LEU A 139 9.80 -6.40 -9.37
N GLN A 140 8.91 -6.87 -8.52
CA GLN A 140 8.24 -8.15 -8.68
C GLN A 140 6.78 -7.99 -8.25
N THR A 141 5.84 -8.56 -8.99
CA THR A 141 4.43 -8.64 -8.59
C THR A 141 3.95 -10.08 -8.65
N GLY A 142 2.94 -10.43 -7.86
CA GLY A 142 2.32 -11.74 -7.92
C GLY A 142 1.44 -11.88 -9.16
N THR A 143 1.06 -13.12 -9.52
CA THR A 143 0.11 -13.40 -10.62
C THR A 143 -1.33 -12.97 -10.32
N ILE A 144 -1.61 -12.64 -9.05
CA ILE A 144 -2.86 -12.00 -8.63
C ILE A 144 -2.67 -10.50 -8.88
N GLN A 145 -3.27 -10.01 -9.97
CA GLN A 145 -2.94 -8.74 -10.66
C GLN A 145 -3.28 -7.45 -9.89
N ASP A 146 -3.53 -7.52 -8.58
CA ASP A 146 -4.02 -6.40 -7.77
C ASP A 146 -3.05 -5.20 -7.73
N THR A 147 -1.77 -5.43 -8.03
CA THR A 147 -0.72 -4.38 -8.06
C THR A 147 0.09 -4.35 -9.35
N GLU A 148 -0.31 -5.08 -10.40
CA GLU A 148 0.48 -5.20 -11.63
C GLU A 148 0.61 -3.85 -12.34
N GLU A 149 -0.52 -3.24 -12.72
CA GLU A 149 -0.57 -1.99 -13.46
C GLU A 149 0.26 -0.86 -12.81
N ILE A 150 0.17 -0.76 -11.48
CA ILE A 150 0.90 0.28 -10.76
C ILE A 150 2.40 -0.02 -10.63
N ASN A 151 2.80 -1.29 -10.60
CA ASN A 151 4.21 -1.66 -10.62
C ASN A 151 4.79 -1.50 -12.03
N ASP A 152 4.02 -1.76 -13.10
CA ASP A 152 4.40 -1.46 -14.48
C ASP A 152 4.69 0.03 -14.68
N ALA A 153 3.78 0.90 -14.20
CA ALA A 153 3.97 2.34 -14.24
C ALA A 153 5.27 2.76 -13.52
N MET A 154 5.59 2.11 -12.39
CA MET A 154 6.81 2.41 -11.64
C MET A 154 8.07 1.95 -12.39
N VAL A 155 8.06 0.78 -13.03
CA VAL A 155 9.17 0.33 -13.89
C VAL A 155 9.37 1.30 -15.05
N ASN A 156 8.29 1.77 -15.66
CA ASN A 156 8.34 2.71 -16.79
C ASN A 156 9.00 4.03 -16.41
N ILE A 157 8.61 4.67 -15.29
CA ILE A 157 9.22 5.93 -14.87
C ILE A 157 10.68 5.74 -14.46
N LEU A 158 11.03 4.63 -13.80
CA LEU A 158 12.42 4.34 -13.42
C LEU A 158 13.30 4.13 -14.66
N THR A 159 12.80 3.40 -15.65
CA THR A 159 13.51 3.17 -16.91
C THR A 159 13.65 4.46 -17.71
N ALA A 160 12.61 5.28 -17.78
CA ALA A 160 12.64 6.59 -18.45
C ALA A 160 13.68 7.54 -17.82
N LYS A 161 13.94 7.42 -16.52
CA LYS A 161 15.01 8.14 -15.82
C LYS A 161 16.42 7.58 -16.07
N GLY A 162 16.54 6.46 -16.79
CA GLY A 162 17.82 5.81 -17.08
C GLY A 162 18.33 4.89 -15.96
N TYR A 163 17.48 4.52 -14.99
CA TYR A 163 17.83 3.47 -14.04
C TYR A 163 17.79 2.10 -14.70
N LYS A 164 18.61 1.17 -14.19
CA LYS A 164 18.41 -0.25 -14.50
C LYS A 164 17.27 -0.78 -13.65
N ALA A 165 16.14 -1.11 -14.26
CA ALA A 165 14.99 -1.73 -13.60
C ALA A 165 14.69 -3.11 -14.23
N ASP A 166 14.87 -4.16 -13.44
CA ASP A 166 14.46 -5.52 -13.81
C ASP A 166 13.02 -5.75 -13.25
N TYR A 167 12.12 -6.36 -14.03
CA TYR A 167 10.77 -6.71 -13.61
C TYR A 167 10.55 -8.23 -13.70
N LEU A 168 10.10 -8.85 -12.62
CA LEU A 168 9.98 -10.30 -12.44
C LEU A 168 8.55 -10.75 -12.15
#